data_AF-A0A6S7H8Y0-F1
#
_entry.id   AF-A0A6S7H8Y0-F1
#
_cell.length_a   1.000
_cell.length_b   1.000
_cell.length_c   1.000
_cell.angle_alpha   90.00
_cell.angle_beta   90.00
_cell.angle_gamma   90.00
#
_symmetry.space_group_name_H-M   'P 1'
#
loop_
_entity.id
_entity.type
_entity.pdbx_description
1 polymer ?
#
loop_
_entity_poly.entity_id
_entity_poly.type
_entity_poly.pdbx_seq_one_letter_code
_entity_poly.pdbx_strand_id
1 'polypeptide(L)'
;VAGMVAFYIVTKGEHPFGEEPDRLRNLLDGNPVYLDKLKKDPAAKNLISWMLSHVPKDRPSAQEALKHPYLQSKEKQFEMLCKVGNQSEIKTGDVKSNVVRQLNSDTKDWRSLMNADVLKYLSTDPSNGRTFRYKPLWTDCLRLIRNINEHWQDRPRPKPQPEAFYLVGDPQEYFLNVFPNLPVVVHEIIRSCDWKERSDLQKYFS
;
A
#
# COMPACT_ATOMS: atom_id res chain seq x y z
N VAL A 1 -1.93 -25.19 -2.03
CA VAL A 1 -1.99 -25.67 -0.63
C VAL A 1 -1.75 -24.54 0.37
N ALA A 2 -0.59 -23.85 0.35
CA ALA A 2 -0.29 -22.79 1.34
C ALA A 2 -1.37 -21.70 1.49
N GLY A 3 -1.98 -21.24 0.39
CA GLY A 3 -3.05 -20.23 0.45
C GLY A 3 -4.31 -20.72 1.18
N MET A 4 -4.65 -22.02 1.10
CA MET A 4 -5.78 -22.60 1.82
C MET A 4 -5.49 -22.67 3.32
N VAL A 5 -4.25 -23.04 3.69
CA VAL A 5 -3.81 -23.08 5.08
C VAL A 5 -3.79 -21.67 5.68
N ALA A 6 -3.27 -20.68 4.95
CA ALA A 6 -3.30 -19.29 5.37
C ALA A 6 -4.75 -18.80 5.61
N PHE A 7 -5.67 -19.10 4.69
CA PHE A 7 -7.08 -18.80 4.85
C PHE A 7 -7.67 -19.46 6.10
N TYR A 8 -7.39 -20.74 6.32
CA TYR A 8 -7.87 -21.49 7.49
C TYR A 8 -7.40 -20.88 8.81
N ILE A 9 -6.14 -20.45 8.89
CA ILE A 9 -5.57 -19.79 10.08
C ILE A 9 -6.27 -18.46 10.34
N VAL A 10 -6.39 -17.60 9.32
CA VAL A 10 -6.97 -16.25 9.46
C VAL A 10 -8.46 -16.31 9.80
N THR A 11 -9.19 -17.27 9.22
CA THR A 11 -10.62 -17.49 9.49
C THR A 11 -10.90 -18.35 10.71
N LYS A 12 -9.86 -18.90 11.35
CA LYS A 12 -9.96 -19.77 12.53
C LYS A 12 -10.75 -21.06 12.29
N GLY A 13 -10.60 -21.66 11.10
CA GLY A 13 -11.14 -23.00 10.85
C GLY A 13 -11.81 -23.21 9.50
N GLU A 14 -11.94 -22.17 8.67
CA GLU A 14 -12.75 -22.27 7.45
C GLU A 14 -11.90 -22.61 6.23
N HIS A 15 -12.54 -23.18 5.22
CA HIS A 15 -11.89 -23.49 3.95
C HIS A 15 -12.33 -22.47 2.88
N PRO A 16 -11.42 -21.92 2.05
CA PRO A 16 -11.77 -20.84 1.12
C PRO A 16 -12.80 -21.26 0.06
N PHE A 17 -12.87 -22.56 -0.26
CA PHE A 17 -13.80 -23.14 -1.23
C PHE A 17 -15.11 -23.66 -0.61
N GLY A 18 -15.40 -23.32 0.65
CA GLY A 18 -16.63 -23.70 1.32
C GLY A 18 -16.57 -25.07 2.02
N GLU A 19 -17.74 -25.62 2.31
CA GLU A 19 -17.94 -26.88 3.02
C GLU A 19 -18.21 -28.05 2.05
N GLU A 20 -18.07 -29.27 2.55
CA GLU A 20 -18.51 -30.46 1.80
C GLU A 20 -20.05 -30.46 1.70
N PRO A 21 -20.63 -30.94 0.59
CA PRO A 21 -19.99 -31.65 -0.53
C PRO A 21 -19.51 -30.74 -1.68
N ASP A 22 -19.82 -29.45 -1.67
CA ASP A 22 -19.55 -28.53 -2.79
C ASP A 22 -18.07 -28.11 -2.92
N ARG A 23 -17.29 -28.29 -1.86
CA ARG A 23 -15.89 -27.84 -1.80
C ARG A 23 -15.03 -28.33 -2.96
N LEU A 24 -15.11 -29.61 -3.30
CA LEU A 24 -14.31 -30.17 -4.39
C LEU A 24 -14.67 -29.53 -5.74
N ARG A 25 -15.97 -29.34 -6.01
CA ARG A 25 -16.44 -28.66 -7.22
C ARG A 25 -15.90 -27.23 -7.27
N ASN A 26 -16.08 -26.46 -6.20
CA ASN A 26 -15.60 -25.08 -6.10
C ASN A 26 -14.08 -24.98 -6.31
N LEU A 27 -13.31 -25.95 -5.80
CA LEU A 27 -11.87 -26.03 -6.02
C LEU A 27 -11.52 -26.27 -7.49
N LEU A 28 -12.17 -27.25 -8.12
CA LEU A 28 -11.98 -27.58 -9.53
C LEU A 28 -12.36 -26.42 -10.45
N ASP A 29 -13.41 -25.68 -10.09
CA ASP A 29 -13.86 -24.48 -10.81
C ASP A 29 -13.02 -23.23 -10.50
N GLY A 30 -12.08 -23.30 -9.55
CA GLY A 30 -11.28 -22.15 -9.15
C GLY A 30 -12.08 -21.04 -8.47
N ASN A 31 -13.18 -21.40 -7.79
CA ASN A 31 -14.13 -20.48 -7.20
C ASN A 31 -14.07 -20.50 -5.65
N PRO A 32 -13.20 -19.68 -5.02
CA PRO A 32 -13.09 -19.62 -3.57
C PRO A 32 -14.23 -18.79 -2.95
N VAL A 33 -15.40 -19.42 -2.81
CA VAL A 33 -16.67 -18.81 -2.36
C VAL A 33 -16.62 -18.11 -1.00
N TYR A 34 -15.65 -18.40 -0.13
CA TYR A 34 -15.53 -17.80 1.20
C TYR A 34 -14.47 -16.69 1.29
N LEU A 35 -13.88 -16.23 0.19
CA LEU A 35 -12.92 -15.11 0.22
C LEU A 35 -13.46 -13.84 0.90
N ASP A 36 -14.77 -13.58 0.80
CA ASP A 36 -15.39 -12.41 1.43
C ASP A 36 -15.43 -12.44 2.95
N LYS A 37 -15.13 -13.58 3.57
CA LYS A 37 -14.94 -13.66 5.02
C LYS A 37 -13.72 -12.86 5.49
N LEU A 38 -12.78 -12.57 4.58
CA LEU A 38 -11.63 -11.70 4.82
C LEU A 38 -11.92 -10.21 4.57
N LYS A 39 -13.16 -9.79 4.30
CA LYS A 39 -13.49 -8.37 3.96
C LYS A 39 -13.04 -7.32 4.99
N LYS A 40 -12.87 -7.71 6.25
CA LYS A 40 -12.39 -6.84 7.33
C LYS A 40 -10.87 -6.64 7.33
N ASP A 41 -10.15 -7.48 6.58
CA ASP A 41 -8.70 -7.42 6.39
C ASP A 41 -8.37 -7.47 4.88
N PRO A 42 -8.49 -6.32 4.18
CA PRO A 42 -8.24 -6.26 2.74
C PRO A 42 -6.84 -6.70 2.35
N ALA A 43 -5.85 -6.51 3.22
CA ALA A 43 -4.47 -6.91 3.00
C ALA A 43 -4.32 -8.44 3.03
N ALA A 44 -4.92 -9.11 4.01
CA ALA A 44 -4.99 -10.58 4.05
C ALA A 44 -5.76 -11.13 2.83
N LYS A 45 -6.90 -10.52 2.50
CA LYS A 45 -7.71 -10.91 1.35
C LYS A 45 -6.90 -10.83 0.04
N ASN A 46 -6.14 -9.75 -0.17
CA ASN A 46 -5.31 -9.58 -1.36
C ASN A 46 -4.25 -10.68 -1.49
N LEU A 47 -3.47 -10.93 -0.43
CA LEU A 47 -2.44 -11.97 -0.42
C LEU A 47 -3.03 -13.36 -0.65
N ILE A 48 -4.05 -13.71 0.12
CA ILE A 48 -4.64 -15.06 0.08
C ILE A 48 -5.31 -15.29 -1.27
N SER A 49 -5.99 -14.29 -1.84
CA SER A 49 -6.54 -14.36 -3.20
C SER A 49 -5.44 -14.66 -4.23
N TRP A 50 -4.29 -13.96 -4.15
CA TRP A 50 -3.14 -14.20 -5.03
C TRP A 50 -2.57 -15.62 -4.87
N MET A 51 -2.43 -16.11 -3.65
CA MET A 51 -1.98 -17.48 -3.35
C MET A 51 -2.97 -18.56 -3.82
N LEU A 52 -4.25 -18.21 -3.93
CA LEU A 52 -5.34 -19.10 -4.36
C LEU A 52 -5.65 -19.00 -5.86
N SER A 53 -4.89 -18.22 -6.64
CA SER A 53 -5.08 -18.09 -8.09
C SER A 53 -5.29 -19.46 -8.74
N HIS A 54 -6.38 -19.62 -9.49
CA HIS A 54 -6.73 -20.92 -10.08
C HIS A 54 -5.64 -21.40 -11.03
N VAL A 55 -5.16 -20.50 -11.89
CA VAL A 55 -4.05 -20.73 -12.81
C VAL A 55 -2.72 -20.82 -12.02
N PRO A 56 -1.99 -21.95 -12.07
CA PRO A 56 -0.79 -22.13 -11.24
C PRO A 56 0.32 -21.11 -11.46
N LYS A 57 0.54 -20.67 -12.70
CA LYS A 57 1.58 -19.66 -13.04
C LYS A 57 1.31 -18.26 -12.50
N ASP A 58 0.07 -17.97 -12.12
CA ASP A 58 -0.32 -16.65 -11.59
C ASP A 58 -0.18 -16.61 -10.05
N ARG A 59 0.10 -17.75 -9.41
CA ARG A 59 0.37 -17.84 -7.98
C ARG A 59 1.77 -17.29 -7.66
N PRO A 60 1.94 -16.62 -6.52
CA PRO A 60 3.26 -16.23 -6.06
C PRO A 60 4.09 -17.45 -5.69
N SER A 61 5.39 -17.37 -5.93
CA SER A 61 6.38 -18.16 -5.20
C SER A 61 6.34 -17.83 -3.70
N ALA A 62 6.93 -18.69 -2.87
CA ALA A 62 7.04 -18.42 -1.43
C ALA A 62 7.81 -17.12 -1.15
N GLN A 63 8.85 -16.82 -1.95
CA GLN A 63 9.64 -15.60 -1.83
C GLN A 63 8.78 -14.36 -2.14
N GLU A 64 8.05 -14.36 -3.26
CA GLU A 64 7.14 -13.27 -3.62
C GLU A 64 6.03 -13.08 -2.59
N ALA A 65 5.43 -14.16 -2.10
CA ALA A 65 4.38 -14.08 -1.07
C ALA A 65 4.90 -13.44 0.22
N LEU A 66 6.14 -13.77 0.64
CA LEU A 66 6.76 -13.15 1.82
C LEU A 66 6.96 -11.65 1.65
N LYS A 67 7.18 -11.14 0.43
CA LYS A 67 7.35 -9.71 0.16
C LYS A 67 6.03 -8.92 0.17
N HIS A 68 4.90 -9.60 0.17
CA HIS A 68 3.59 -8.93 0.21
C HIS A 68 3.46 -8.04 1.47
N PRO A 69 2.90 -6.81 1.37
CA PRO A 69 2.80 -5.88 2.48
C PRO A 69 2.17 -6.44 3.75
N TYR A 70 1.20 -7.35 3.62
CA TYR A 70 0.58 -8.05 4.76
C TYR A 70 1.60 -8.77 5.67
N LEU A 71 2.69 -9.29 5.11
CA LEU A 71 3.73 -10.02 5.84
C LEU A 71 4.99 -9.18 6.09
N GLN A 72 5.08 -7.98 5.50
CA GLN A 72 6.21 -7.09 5.68
C GLN A 72 6.01 -6.16 6.88
N SER A 73 7.12 -5.80 7.52
CA SER A 73 7.10 -4.82 8.60
C SER A 73 6.66 -3.44 8.12
N LYS A 74 6.12 -2.62 9.02
CA LYS A 74 5.67 -1.26 8.70
C LYS A 74 6.80 -0.41 8.09
N GLU A 75 8.04 -0.62 8.55
CA GLU A 75 9.23 0.07 8.04
C GLU A 75 9.42 -0.23 6.55
N LYS A 76 9.35 -1.51 6.16
CA LYS A 76 9.52 -1.90 4.75
C LYS A 76 8.35 -1.45 3.88
N GLN A 77 7.13 -1.48 4.41
CA GLN A 77 5.96 -0.95 3.70
C GLN A 77 6.14 0.55 3.41
N PHE A 78 6.54 1.32 4.42
CA PHE A 78 6.77 2.75 4.28
C PHE A 78 7.96 3.08 3.37
N GLU A 79 9.06 2.32 3.49
CA GLU A 79 10.23 2.47 2.62
C GLU A 79 9.86 2.25 1.15
N MET A 80 9.07 1.21 0.84
CA MET A 80 8.56 0.94 -0.50
C MET A 80 7.74 2.13 -1.04
N LEU A 81 6.81 2.68 -0.24
CA LEU A 81 6.02 3.86 -0.64
C LEU A 81 6.92 5.05 -0.96
N CYS A 82 7.95 5.29 -0.15
CA CYS A 82 8.92 6.36 -0.39
C CYS A 82 9.72 6.14 -1.69
N LYS A 83 10.17 4.91 -1.97
CA LYS A 83 10.91 4.57 -3.20
C LYS A 83 10.04 4.73 -4.44
N VAL A 84 8.77 4.32 -4.39
CA VAL A 84 7.81 4.56 -5.47
C VAL A 84 7.56 6.06 -5.63
N GLY A 85 7.34 6.80 -4.54
CA GLY A 85 7.21 8.26 -4.54
C GLY A 85 8.42 9.02 -5.10
N ASN A 86 9.60 8.38 -5.11
CA ASN A 86 10.84 8.95 -5.64
C ASN A 86 11.01 8.76 -7.15
N GLN A 87 10.23 7.89 -7.80
CA GLN A 87 10.32 7.63 -9.23
C GLN A 87 10.00 8.90 -10.05
N SER A 88 10.70 9.09 -11.16
CA SER A 88 10.59 10.33 -11.97
C SER A 88 9.19 10.52 -12.51
N GLU A 89 8.52 9.44 -12.94
CA GLU A 89 7.15 9.46 -13.46
C GLU A 89 6.12 9.91 -12.41
N ILE A 90 6.35 9.56 -11.14
CA ILE A 90 5.51 10.03 -10.03
C ILE A 90 5.74 11.52 -9.79
N LYS A 91 7.00 11.98 -9.84
CA LYS A 91 7.36 13.40 -9.65
C LYS A 91 6.81 14.30 -10.76
N THR A 92 6.86 13.85 -12.01
CA THR A 92 6.38 14.60 -13.18
C THR A 92 4.88 14.42 -13.42
N GLY A 93 4.26 13.39 -12.86
CA GLY A 93 2.87 13.02 -13.14
C GLY A 93 2.71 12.54 -14.58
N ASP A 94 3.65 11.73 -15.07
CA ASP A 94 3.66 11.27 -16.46
C ASP A 94 2.46 10.35 -16.76
N VAL A 95 1.45 10.91 -17.41
CA VAL A 95 0.21 10.20 -17.78
C VAL A 95 0.44 9.09 -18.81
N LYS A 96 1.60 9.02 -19.46
CA LYS A 96 1.96 7.90 -20.34
C LYS A 96 2.36 6.66 -19.54
N SER A 97 2.82 6.84 -18.30
CA SER A 97 3.14 5.72 -17.41
C SER A 97 1.89 4.97 -16.99
N ASN A 98 1.88 3.65 -17.23
CA ASN A 98 0.78 2.80 -16.82
C ASN A 98 0.61 2.77 -15.30
N VAL A 99 1.71 2.83 -14.54
CA VAL A 99 1.70 2.90 -13.09
C VAL A 99 1.04 4.17 -12.60
N VAL A 100 1.39 5.33 -13.18
CA VAL A 100 0.77 6.63 -12.83
C VAL A 100 -0.73 6.60 -13.08
N ARG A 101 -1.18 6.04 -14.21
CA ARG A 101 -2.61 5.91 -14.53
C ARG A 101 -3.34 5.00 -13.55
N GLN A 102 -2.76 3.84 -13.22
CA GLN A 102 -3.37 2.91 -12.26
C GLN A 102 -3.42 3.48 -10.84
N LEU A 103 -2.35 4.15 -10.38
CA LEU A 103 -2.36 4.80 -9.07
C LEU A 103 -3.46 5.87 -8.97
N ASN A 104 -3.66 6.62 -10.04
CA ASN A 104 -4.67 7.70 -10.10
C ASN A 104 -6.03 7.24 -10.63
N SER A 105 -6.27 5.93 -10.79
CA SER A 105 -7.59 5.44 -11.25
C SER A 105 -8.65 5.55 -10.15
N ASP A 106 -8.24 5.47 -8.88
CA ASP A 106 -9.11 5.83 -7.76
C ASP A 106 -9.24 7.35 -7.70
N THR A 107 -10.44 7.85 -7.94
CA THR A 107 -10.77 9.28 -7.96
C THR A 107 -11.02 9.86 -6.57
N LYS A 108 -10.90 9.06 -5.51
CA LYS A 108 -11.05 9.52 -4.13
C LYS A 108 -9.98 10.56 -3.79
N ASP A 109 -10.42 11.70 -3.27
CA ASP A 109 -9.50 12.73 -2.79
C ASP A 109 -8.83 12.28 -1.48
N TRP A 110 -7.62 11.75 -1.57
CA TRP A 110 -6.82 11.32 -0.41
C TRP A 110 -6.62 12.42 0.63
N ARG A 111 -6.67 13.70 0.24
CA ARG A 111 -6.50 14.83 1.16
C ARG A 111 -7.62 14.90 2.18
N SER A 112 -8.83 14.47 1.78
CA SER A 112 -10.00 14.39 2.67
C SER A 112 -9.87 13.33 3.77
N LEU A 113 -8.90 12.41 3.64
CA LEU A 113 -8.61 11.39 4.65
C LEU A 113 -7.69 11.89 5.75
N MET A 114 -7.08 13.06 5.57
CA MET A 114 -6.18 13.67 6.52
C MET A 114 -6.88 14.78 7.30
N ASN A 115 -6.44 14.99 8.54
CA ASN A 115 -6.76 16.22 9.25
C ASN A 115 -6.21 17.43 8.45
N ALA A 116 -7.04 18.46 8.25
CA ALA A 116 -6.71 19.60 7.40
C ALA A 116 -5.49 20.41 7.92
N ASP A 117 -5.37 20.56 9.25
CA ASP A 117 -4.24 21.26 9.87
C ASP A 117 -2.96 20.45 9.75
N VAL A 118 -3.05 19.12 9.89
CA VAL A 118 -1.92 18.23 9.65
C VAL A 118 -1.48 18.28 8.19
N LEU A 119 -2.41 18.21 7.24
CA LEU A 119 -2.06 18.31 5.82
C LEU A 119 -1.41 19.66 5.51
N LYS A 120 -1.93 20.77 6.04
CA LYS A 120 -1.34 22.11 5.88
C LYS A 120 0.06 22.18 6.49
N TYR A 121 0.24 21.63 7.68
CA TYR A 121 1.54 21.57 8.38
C TYR A 121 2.58 20.78 7.59
N LEU A 122 2.22 19.58 7.14
CA LEU A 122 3.11 18.71 6.36
C LEU A 122 3.40 19.29 4.97
N SER A 123 2.46 20.03 4.38
CA SER A 123 2.63 20.65 3.07
C SER A 123 3.37 21.99 3.10
N THR A 124 3.61 22.55 4.28
CA THR A 124 4.30 23.85 4.42
C THR A 124 5.77 23.64 4.73
N ASP A 125 6.62 24.29 3.95
CA ASP A 125 8.05 24.40 4.22
C ASP A 125 8.26 25.34 5.40
N PRO A 126 8.75 24.84 6.54
CA PRO A 126 8.96 25.65 7.74
C PRO A 126 10.08 26.70 7.60
N SER A 127 10.97 26.59 6.61
CA SER A 127 12.09 27.52 6.43
C SER A 127 11.68 28.84 5.78
N ASN A 128 10.70 28.82 4.89
CA ASN A 128 10.26 29.96 4.09
C ASN A 128 8.74 30.19 4.11
N GLY A 129 7.98 29.31 4.78
CA GLY A 129 6.52 29.39 4.90
C GLY A 129 5.77 29.02 3.62
N ARG A 130 6.44 28.56 2.57
CA ARG A 130 5.82 28.20 1.30
C ARG A 130 5.05 26.88 1.45
N THR A 131 3.76 26.93 1.20
CA THR A 131 2.92 25.72 1.13
C THR A 131 2.93 25.15 -0.28
N PHE A 132 3.34 23.88 -0.40
CA PHE A 132 3.17 23.11 -1.63
C PHE A 132 1.73 22.63 -1.75
N ARG A 133 1.06 22.93 -2.89
CA ARG A 133 -0.31 22.48 -3.13
C ARG A 133 -0.32 21.13 -3.83
N TYR A 134 -0.47 20.06 -3.05
CA TYR A 134 -0.68 18.72 -3.58
C TYR A 134 -2.08 18.59 -4.23
N LYS A 135 -2.12 17.98 -5.41
CA LYS A 135 -3.33 17.62 -6.15
C LYS A 135 -4.05 16.44 -5.47
N PRO A 136 -5.36 16.25 -5.70
CA PRO A 136 -6.11 15.07 -5.24
C PRO A 136 -5.78 13.82 -6.05
N LEU A 137 -4.48 13.56 -6.29
CA LEU A 137 -3.95 12.43 -7.04
C LEU A 137 -3.10 11.59 -6.09
N TRP A 138 -3.23 10.26 -6.13
CA TRP A 138 -2.45 9.36 -5.29
C TRP A 138 -0.94 9.46 -5.55
N THR A 139 -0.52 9.83 -6.76
CA THR A 139 0.89 10.19 -7.03
C THR A 139 1.37 11.37 -6.18
N ASP A 140 0.51 12.36 -5.94
CA ASP A 140 0.83 13.51 -5.08
C ASP A 140 0.81 13.13 -3.59
N CYS A 141 0.00 12.16 -3.18
CA CYS A 141 0.07 11.55 -1.85
C CYS A 141 1.44 10.88 -1.63
N LEU A 142 1.91 10.07 -2.58
CA LEU A 142 3.22 9.41 -2.52
C LEU A 142 4.37 10.43 -2.51
N ARG A 143 4.24 11.54 -3.24
CA ARG A 143 5.20 12.65 -3.19
C ARG A 143 5.26 13.29 -1.80
N LEU A 144 4.10 13.53 -1.17
CA LEU A 144 4.04 14.03 0.19
C LEU A 144 4.76 13.07 1.15
N ILE A 145 4.40 11.78 1.14
CA ILE A 145 5.02 10.75 1.99
C ILE A 145 6.54 10.75 1.85
N ARG A 146 7.03 10.68 0.60
CA ARG A 146 8.47 10.71 0.30
C ARG A 146 9.15 11.98 0.79
N ASN A 147 8.53 13.16 0.57
CA ASN A 147 9.08 14.44 1.00
C ASN A 147 9.14 14.56 2.54
N ILE A 148 8.13 14.04 3.25
CA ILE A 148 8.17 13.99 4.71
C ILE A 148 9.29 13.07 5.17
N ASN A 149 9.40 11.85 4.62
CA ASN A 149 10.48 10.94 4.99
C ASN A 149 11.87 11.56 4.82
N GLU A 150 12.11 12.26 3.71
CA GLU A 150 13.42 12.86 3.43
C GLU A 150 13.77 14.03 4.35
N HIS A 151 12.79 14.82 4.80
CA HIS A 151 13.05 16.08 5.47
C HIS A 151 12.53 16.16 6.90
N TRP A 152 11.90 15.11 7.44
CA TRP A 152 11.26 15.15 8.77
C TRP A 152 12.23 15.53 9.88
N GLN A 153 13.45 14.99 9.86
CA GLN A 153 14.45 15.27 10.89
C GLN A 153 15.02 16.70 10.78
N ASP A 154 15.10 17.23 9.56
CA ASP A 154 15.61 18.57 9.28
C ASP A 154 14.56 19.68 9.47
N ARG A 155 13.30 19.32 9.73
CA ARG A 155 12.24 20.31 9.96
C ARG A 155 12.52 21.11 11.25
N PRO A 156 12.62 22.45 11.18
CA PRO A 156 12.61 23.33 12.34
C PRO A 156 11.44 23.01 13.28
N ARG A 157 11.75 22.92 14.57
CA ARG A 157 10.78 22.61 15.63
C ARG A 157 10.64 23.84 16.53
N PRO A 158 9.70 24.76 16.22
CA PRO A 158 9.43 25.89 17.11
C PRO A 158 8.98 25.38 18.49
N LYS A 159 9.17 26.20 19.52
CA LYS A 159 8.69 25.96 20.88
C LYS A 159 7.69 27.06 21.25
N PRO A 160 6.44 26.71 21.60
CA PRO A 160 5.87 25.35 21.64
C PRO A 160 5.72 24.74 20.24
N GLN A 161 5.69 23.40 20.14
CA GLN A 161 5.37 22.75 18.87
C GLN A 161 3.87 22.95 18.56
N PRO A 162 3.48 23.06 17.28
CA PRO A 162 2.07 23.16 16.90
C PRO A 162 1.34 21.83 17.15
N GLU A 163 0.03 21.89 17.39
CA GLU A 163 -0.81 20.69 17.61
C GLU A 163 -0.66 19.63 16.52
N ALA A 164 -0.57 20.06 15.26
CA ALA A 164 -0.36 19.18 14.11
C ALA A 164 0.91 18.32 14.23
N PHE A 165 1.97 18.80 14.90
CA PHE A 165 3.17 18.01 15.14
C PHE A 165 2.90 16.82 16.07
N TYR A 166 2.13 17.05 17.14
CA TYR A 166 1.75 15.99 18.09
C TYR A 166 0.77 15.00 17.46
N LEU A 167 -0.17 15.46 16.63
CA LEU A 167 -1.08 14.59 15.87
C LEU A 167 -0.36 13.69 14.87
N VAL A 168 0.75 14.15 14.29
CA VAL A 168 1.60 13.32 13.43
C VAL A 168 2.38 12.32 14.25
N GLY A 169 3.06 12.76 15.32
CA GLY A 169 3.94 11.87 16.09
C GLY A 169 5.04 11.30 15.19
N ASP A 170 5.08 9.97 15.03
CA ASP A 170 5.94 9.32 14.03
C ASP A 170 5.28 9.33 12.64
N PRO A 171 5.92 9.94 11.61
CA PRO A 171 5.33 10.03 10.28
C PRO A 171 5.03 8.68 9.63
N GLN A 172 5.89 7.68 9.83
CA GLN A 172 5.69 6.37 9.25
C GLN A 172 4.41 5.73 9.82
N GLU A 173 4.26 5.74 11.14
CA GLU A 173 3.04 5.26 11.79
C GLU A 173 1.82 6.06 11.37
N TYR A 174 1.93 7.40 11.34
CA TYR A 174 0.86 8.29 10.93
C TYR A 174 0.33 7.96 9.53
N PHE A 175 1.21 7.92 8.53
CA PHE A 175 0.79 7.67 7.15
C PHE A 175 0.21 6.27 6.95
N LEU A 176 0.77 5.24 7.61
CA LEU A 176 0.23 3.89 7.52
C LEU A 176 -1.11 3.73 8.26
N ASN A 177 -1.37 4.55 9.29
CA ASN A 177 -2.67 4.57 9.96
C ASN A 177 -3.72 5.33 9.15
N VAL A 178 -3.34 6.43 8.48
CA VAL A 178 -4.25 7.19 7.60
C VAL A 178 -4.55 6.42 6.31
N PHE A 179 -3.55 5.74 5.74
CA PHE A 179 -3.64 5.04 4.46
C PHE A 179 -3.29 3.54 4.57
N PRO A 180 -4.04 2.75 5.38
CA PRO A 180 -3.67 1.36 5.69
C PRO A 180 -3.61 0.42 4.48
N ASN A 181 -4.39 0.72 3.43
CA ASN A 181 -4.43 -0.09 2.21
C ASN A 181 -3.45 0.37 1.12
N LEU A 182 -2.82 1.55 1.27
CA LEU A 182 -1.95 2.11 0.23
C LEU A 182 -0.74 1.21 -0.07
N PRO A 183 -0.05 0.60 0.92
CA PRO A 183 1.03 -0.36 0.63
C PRO A 183 0.57 -1.52 -0.26
N VAL A 184 -0.60 -2.10 0.01
CA VAL A 184 -1.15 -3.24 -0.75
C VAL A 184 -1.44 -2.83 -2.19
N VAL A 185 -2.13 -1.70 -2.39
CA VAL A 185 -2.47 -1.18 -3.71
C VAL A 185 -1.22 -0.86 -4.53
N VAL A 186 -0.25 -0.16 -3.94
CA VAL A 186 1.02 0.15 -4.60
C VAL A 186 1.77 -1.14 -4.96
N HIS A 187 1.85 -2.08 -4.02
CA HIS A 187 2.53 -3.34 -4.28
C HIS A 187 1.88 -4.12 -5.44
N GLU A 188 0.55 -4.14 -5.52
CA GLU A 188 -0.19 -4.79 -6.59
C GLU A 188 0.03 -4.16 -7.97
N ILE A 189 0.08 -2.83 -8.04
CA ILE A 189 0.36 -2.12 -9.29
C ILE A 189 1.80 -2.38 -9.75
N ILE A 190 2.77 -2.33 -8.83
CA ILE A 190 4.18 -2.50 -9.19
C ILE A 190 4.50 -3.96 -9.55
N ARG A 191 3.98 -4.96 -8.82
CA ARG A 191 4.23 -6.39 -9.14
C ARG A 191 3.74 -6.81 -10.53
N SER A 192 2.80 -6.07 -11.11
CA SER A 192 2.17 -6.35 -12.40
C SER A 192 2.81 -5.60 -13.58
N CYS A 193 3.90 -4.87 -13.36
CA CYS A 193 4.63 -4.18 -14.42
C CYS A 193 6.15 -4.33 -14.28
N ASP A 194 6.89 -3.67 -15.17
CA ASP A 194 8.36 -3.68 -15.25
C ASP A 194 9.04 -2.90 -14.12
N TRP A 195 8.30 -2.09 -13.35
CA TRP A 195 8.86 -1.35 -12.21
C TRP A 195 9.41 -2.26 -11.12
N LYS A 196 8.88 -3.49 -10.99
CA LYS A 196 9.38 -4.47 -10.03
C LYS A 196 10.85 -4.86 -10.26
N GLU A 197 11.35 -4.70 -11.48
CA GLU A 197 12.73 -5.02 -11.86
C GLU A 197 13.69 -3.82 -11.68
N ARG A 198 13.18 -2.64 -11.31
CA ARG A 198 14.04 -1.47 -11.05
C ARG A 198 14.93 -1.73 -9.84
N SER A 199 16.21 -1.38 -9.93
CA SER A 199 17.23 -1.71 -8.93
C SER A 199 16.89 -1.22 -7.50
N ASP A 200 16.19 -0.10 -7.37
CA ASP A 200 15.78 0.47 -6.08
C ASP A 200 14.45 -0.07 -5.54
N LEU A 201 13.71 -0.84 -6.37
CA LEU A 201 12.43 -1.46 -6.04
C LEU A 201 12.51 -2.99 -5.92
N GLN A 202 13.43 -3.64 -6.62
CA GLN A 202 13.51 -5.10 -6.74
C GLN A 202 13.44 -5.83 -5.40
N LYS A 203 14.10 -5.30 -4.35
CA LYS A 203 14.09 -5.92 -3.02
C LYS A 203 12.70 -6.06 -2.37
N TYR A 204 11.68 -5.36 -2.86
CA TYR A 204 10.30 -5.44 -2.36
C TYR A 204 9.40 -6.35 -3.20
N PHE A 205 9.89 -6.87 -4.33
CA PHE A 205 9.07 -7.64 -5.29
C PHE A 205 9.72 -8.93 -5.75
N SER A 206 11.04 -9.04 -5.62
CA SER A 206 11.86 -10.20 -5.97
C SER A 206 12.63 -10.75 -4.76
#